data_AF-A0A1I4Y7P8-F1
#
_entry.id   AF-A0A1I4Y7P8-F1
#
_cell.length_a   1.000
_cell.length_b   1.000
_cell.length_c   1.000
_cell.angle_alpha   90.00
_cell.angle_beta   90.00
_cell.angle_gamma   90.00
#
_symmetry.space_group_name_H-M   'P 1'
#
loop_
_entity.id
_entity.type
_entity.pdbx_description
1 polymer ?
#
loop_
_entity_poly.entity_id
_entity_poly.type
_entity_poly.pdbx_seq_one_letter_code
_entity_poly.pdbx_strand_id
1 'polypeptide(L)'
;MAKHDPDDLTRPTQIKGRGAGSNREGRFEALTKTTEDDGWYRDEVGTLRPPTRVSQERARSIISLNDSPDIPFTQSINPYRGCEHGCNYCYARPSHAYLNLSPGLDFETQLVARTKALISGQDTRVGLNT
;
A
#
# COMPACT_ATOMS: atom_id res chain seq x y z
N MET A 1 15.33 -27.80 8.81
CA MET A 1 15.67 -26.40 8.43
C MET A 1 16.43 -26.49 7.11
N ALA A 2 15.77 -26.22 5.97
CA ALA A 2 16.44 -26.27 4.67
C ALA A 2 17.54 -25.20 4.63
N LYS A 3 18.75 -25.58 4.20
CA LYS A 3 19.89 -24.67 4.06
C LYS A 3 19.54 -23.61 3.00
N HIS A 4 19.72 -22.35 3.36
CA HIS A 4 19.50 -21.20 2.49
C HIS A 4 20.55 -21.23 1.37
N ASP A 5 20.11 -21.26 0.12
CA ASP A 5 20.95 -20.92 -1.01
C ASP A 5 21.10 -19.38 -1.03
N PRO A 6 22.31 -18.82 -0.82
CA PRO A 6 22.53 -17.38 -0.83
C PRO A 6 22.37 -16.76 -2.23
N ASP A 7 22.41 -17.56 -3.31
CA ASP A 7 22.34 -17.07 -4.69
C ASP A 7 20.92 -17.10 -5.29
N ASP A 8 19.90 -17.48 -4.51
CA ASP A 8 18.50 -17.43 -4.95
C ASP A 8 17.97 -15.98 -4.97
N LEU A 9 18.15 -15.32 -6.12
CA LEU A 9 17.66 -13.97 -6.39
C LEU A 9 16.14 -13.86 -6.48
N THR A 10 15.41 -14.97 -6.55
CA THR A 10 13.95 -14.98 -6.61
C THR A 10 13.32 -14.92 -5.21
N ARG A 11 14.14 -15.12 -4.16
CA ARG A 11 13.67 -15.09 -2.78
C ARG A 11 13.38 -13.65 -2.33
N PRO A 12 12.21 -13.41 -1.71
CA PRO A 12 11.93 -12.12 -1.11
C PRO A 12 12.84 -11.85 0.08
N THR A 13 13.66 -10.79 0.03
CA THR A 13 14.45 -10.32 1.17
C THR A 13 13.54 -9.63 2.19
N GLN A 14 13.43 -10.21 3.39
CA GLN A 14 12.73 -9.57 4.50
C GLN A 14 13.51 -8.34 4.99
N ILE A 15 12.88 -7.18 4.95
CA ILE A 15 13.46 -5.93 5.44
C ILE A 15 13.03 -5.75 6.91
N LYS A 16 14.01 -5.62 7.81
CA LYS A 16 13.74 -5.40 9.24
C LYS A 16 12.91 -4.12 9.42
N GLY A 17 11.82 -4.21 10.20
CA GLY A 17 10.91 -3.10 10.46
C GLY A 17 9.85 -2.89 9.37
N ARG A 18 9.69 -3.85 8.46
CA ARG A 18 8.61 -3.91 7.48
C ARG A 18 7.82 -5.20 7.66
N GLY A 19 6.51 -5.13 7.47
CA GLY A 19 5.61 -6.28 7.62
C GLY A 19 5.59 -7.16 6.38
N ALA A 20 5.68 -6.55 5.21
CA ALA A 20 5.65 -7.21 3.92
C ALA A 20 6.94 -8.00 3.69
N GLY A 21 6.78 -9.31 3.47
CA GLY A 21 7.88 -10.16 3.07
C GLY A 21 8.30 -9.99 1.62
N SER A 22 7.49 -9.34 0.76
CA SER A 22 7.74 -9.26 -0.68
C SER A 22 7.16 -7.98 -1.30
N ASN A 23 7.61 -7.63 -2.51
CA ASN A 23 7.03 -6.57 -3.33
C ASN A 23 6.43 -7.12 -4.63
N ARG A 24 5.65 -8.20 -4.52
CA ARG A 24 4.98 -8.80 -5.69
C ARG A 24 3.98 -7.87 -6.31
N GLU A 25 3.79 -8.01 -7.61
CA GLU A 25 2.88 -7.22 -8.41
C GLU A 25 1.44 -7.27 -7.87
N GLY A 26 0.69 -6.20 -8.13
CA GLY A 26 -0.72 -6.12 -7.78
C GLY A 26 -1.54 -7.11 -8.60
N ARG A 27 -2.69 -7.52 -8.07
CA ARG A 27 -3.62 -8.48 -8.71
C ARG A 27 -4.18 -8.06 -10.08
N PHE A 28 -3.98 -6.80 -10.48
CA PHE A 28 -4.48 -6.23 -11.73
C PHE A 28 -3.37 -6.02 -12.76
N GLU A 29 -2.12 -6.33 -12.41
CA GLU A 29 -0.99 -6.25 -13.34
C GLU A 29 -1.06 -7.40 -14.36
N ALA A 30 -0.81 -7.07 -15.63
CA ALA A 30 -0.80 -8.06 -16.72
C ALA A 30 0.52 -8.83 -16.81
N LEU A 31 1.59 -8.28 -16.23
CA LEU A 31 2.96 -8.81 -16.31
C LEU A 31 3.51 -9.03 -14.90
N THR A 32 4.25 -10.11 -14.73
CA THR A 32 5.02 -10.42 -13.52
C THR A 32 6.50 -10.23 -13.83
N LYS A 33 7.27 -9.70 -12.89
CA LYS A 33 8.72 -9.55 -13.01
C LYS A 33 9.43 -10.60 -12.17
N THR A 34 10.46 -11.18 -12.75
CA THR A 34 11.39 -12.07 -12.05
C THR A 34 12.80 -11.47 -12.14
N THR A 35 13.55 -11.66 -11.06
CA THR A 35 14.96 -11.28 -10.98
C THR A 35 15.81 -12.49 -11.34
N GLU A 36 16.74 -12.29 -12.26
CA GLU A 36 17.69 -13.31 -12.72
C GLU A 36 19.09 -12.72 -12.63
N ASP A 37 20.09 -13.59 -12.42
CA ASP A 37 21.49 -13.20 -12.44
C ASP A 37 21.95 -13.10 -13.90
N ASP A 38 22.43 -11.93 -14.31
CA ASP A 38 22.97 -11.70 -15.64
C ASP A 38 24.46 -12.05 -15.74
N GLY A 39 25.08 -12.49 -14.64
CA GLY A 39 26.49 -12.87 -14.57
C GLY A 39 27.46 -11.69 -14.54
N TRP A 40 26.94 -10.46 -14.45
CA TRP A 40 27.76 -9.27 -14.30
C TRP A 40 28.12 -9.03 -12.83
N TYR A 41 29.33 -8.55 -12.59
CA TYR A 41 29.77 -8.20 -11.24
C TYR A 41 28.86 -7.12 -10.64
N ARG A 42 28.39 -7.36 -9.41
CA ARG A 42 27.60 -6.42 -8.62
C ARG A 42 28.31 -6.16 -7.31
N ASP A 43 28.42 -4.88 -6.94
CA ASP A 43 28.80 -4.52 -5.58
C ASP A 43 27.80 -5.14 -4.59
N GLU A 44 28.26 -5.49 -3.38
CA GLU A 44 27.38 -5.92 -2.30
C GLU A 44 26.42 -4.79 -1.92
N VAL A 45 25.24 -4.78 -2.54
CA VAL A 45 24.20 -3.81 -2.23
C VAL A 45 23.65 -4.17 -0.85
N GLY A 46 24.15 -3.47 0.18
CA GLY A 46 23.62 -3.58 1.53
C GLY A 46 22.10 -3.44 1.54
N THR A 47 21.42 -4.02 2.55
CA THR A 47 19.95 -4.08 2.60
C THR A 47 19.36 -2.68 2.51
N LEU A 48 18.93 -2.27 1.31
CA LEU A 48 18.34 -0.97 1.09
C LEU A 48 17.06 -0.92 1.93
N ARG A 49 17.02 0.01 2.88
CA ARG A 49 15.81 0.33 3.62
C ARG A 49 15.06 1.38 2.81
N PRO A 50 14.07 0.99 1.99
CA PRO A 50 13.36 1.94 1.17
C PRO A 50 12.71 3.01 2.07
N PRO A 51 12.94 4.30 1.79
CA PRO A 51 12.31 5.36 2.55
C PRO A 51 10.81 5.37 2.25
N THR A 52 10.01 5.69 3.26
CA THR A 52 8.58 5.92 3.06
C THR A 52 8.39 7.28 2.38
N ARG A 53 7.67 7.28 1.27
CA ARG A 53 7.28 8.46 0.50
C ARG A 53 5.78 8.67 0.64
N VAL A 54 5.38 9.92 0.75
CA VAL A 54 3.97 10.31 0.83
C VAL A 54 3.66 11.22 -0.36
N SER A 55 2.73 10.80 -1.22
CA SER A 55 2.17 11.63 -2.28
C SER A 55 0.82 12.20 -1.84
N GLN A 56 0.36 13.27 -2.48
CA GLN A 56 -0.95 13.87 -2.22
C GLN A 56 -1.88 13.63 -3.39
N GLU A 57 -3.14 13.31 -3.10
CA GLU A 57 -4.20 13.17 -4.08
C GLU A 57 -5.42 13.99 -3.65
N ARG A 58 -6.17 14.52 -4.60
CA ARG A 58 -7.47 15.14 -4.34
C ARG A 58 -8.56 14.07 -4.38
N ALA A 59 -9.03 13.65 -3.21
CA ALA A 59 -10.08 12.65 -3.11
C ALA A 59 -11.46 13.32 -3.07
N ARG A 60 -12.48 12.61 -3.60
CA ARG A 60 -13.87 13.05 -3.47
C ARG A 60 -14.37 12.99 -2.01
N SER A 61 -13.95 11.96 -1.27
CA SER A 61 -14.30 11.76 0.14
C SER A 61 -13.21 10.93 0.84
N ILE A 62 -13.04 11.16 2.14
CA ILE A 62 -12.22 10.32 3.04
C ILE A 62 -13.08 9.36 3.87
N ILE A 63 -14.41 9.41 3.72
CA ILE A 63 -15.34 8.52 4.40
C ILE A 63 -15.42 7.20 3.66
N SER A 64 -15.27 6.11 4.40
CA SER A 64 -15.49 4.74 3.96
C SER A 64 -16.73 4.20 4.67
N LEU A 65 -17.67 3.66 3.90
CA LEU A 65 -18.90 3.08 4.42
C LEU A 65 -18.70 1.58 4.68
N ASN A 66 -19.41 1.07 5.68
CA ASN A 66 -19.46 -0.35 6.01
C ASN A 66 -20.92 -0.75 6.31
N ASP A 67 -21.33 -1.90 5.79
CA ASP A 67 -22.66 -2.51 5.97
C ASP A 67 -22.61 -3.85 6.70
N SER A 68 -21.43 -4.25 7.21
CA SER A 68 -21.27 -5.48 7.97
C SER A 68 -22.12 -5.46 9.26
N PRO A 69 -22.90 -6.52 9.54
CA PRO A 69 -23.70 -6.63 10.76
C PRO A 69 -22.84 -6.80 12.02
N ASP A 70 -21.57 -7.17 11.87
CA ASP A 70 -20.65 -7.48 12.98
C ASP A 70 -19.95 -6.22 13.53
N ILE A 71 -20.10 -5.08 12.86
CA ILE A 71 -19.39 -3.84 13.18
C ILE A 71 -20.41 -2.76 13.54
N PRO A 72 -20.35 -2.15 14.75
CA PRO A 72 -21.38 -1.23 15.25
C PRO A 72 -21.35 0.16 14.60
N PHE A 73 -20.50 0.38 13.60
CA PHE A 73 -20.38 1.65 12.88
C PHE A 73 -20.60 1.47 11.37
N THR A 74 -21.22 2.48 10.77
CA THR A 74 -21.51 2.52 9.34
C THR A 74 -20.51 3.34 8.54
N GLN A 75 -19.68 4.14 9.22
CA GLN A 75 -18.75 5.07 8.60
C GLN A 75 -17.40 5.05 9.31
N SER A 76 -16.33 5.16 8.54
CA SER A 76 -14.95 5.30 9.02
C SER A 76 -14.23 6.38 8.23
N ILE A 77 -13.17 6.95 8.81
CA ILE A 77 -12.34 7.95 8.16
C ILE A 77 -11.02 7.30 7.75
N ASN A 78 -10.68 7.40 6.47
CA ASN A 78 -9.44 6.88 5.92
C ASN A 78 -8.68 8.04 5.21
N PRO A 79 -7.77 8.76 5.89
CA PRO A 79 -7.04 9.87 5.28
C PRO A 79 -5.85 9.43 4.42
N TYR A 80 -5.42 8.16 4.51
CA TYR A 80 -4.21 7.66 3.84
C TYR A 80 -4.44 6.30 3.17
N ARG A 81 -3.97 6.15 1.93
CA ARG A 81 -3.82 4.83 1.30
C ARG A 81 -2.39 4.33 1.52
N GLY A 82 -2.27 3.12 2.06
CA GLY A 82 -1.01 2.60 2.58
C GLY A 82 -0.84 2.87 4.09
N CYS A 83 0.05 2.12 4.74
CA CYS A 83 0.39 2.32 6.15
C CYS A 83 1.81 1.81 6.44
N GLU A 84 2.64 2.64 7.06
CA GLU A 84 4.02 2.28 7.46
C GLU A 84 4.08 1.14 8.48
N HIS A 85 3.01 0.92 9.25
CA HIS A 85 2.93 -0.20 10.19
C HIS A 85 2.87 -1.54 9.44
N GLY A 86 2.23 -1.57 8.28
CA GLY A 86 2.27 -2.74 7.40
C GLY A 86 1.78 -4.04 8.03
N CYS A 87 0.68 -4.06 8.81
CA CYS A 87 0.15 -5.35 9.30
C CYS A 87 -0.11 -6.29 8.11
N ASN A 88 0.44 -7.51 8.14
CA ASN A 88 0.20 -8.48 7.06
C ASN A 88 -1.27 -8.85 6.88
N TYR A 89 -2.06 -8.72 7.95
CA TYR A 89 -3.51 -8.96 7.97
C TYR A 89 -4.35 -7.69 7.72
N CYS A 90 -3.73 -6.58 7.32
CA CYS A 90 -4.47 -5.33 7.11
C CYS A 90 -5.44 -5.46 5.92
N TYR A 91 -6.73 -5.28 6.18
CA TYR A 91 -7.79 -5.34 5.16
C TYR A 91 -7.59 -4.33 4.01
N ALA A 92 -6.85 -3.24 4.25
CA ALA A 92 -6.63 -2.19 3.25
C ALA A 92 -5.57 -2.57 2.19
N ARG A 93 -4.73 -3.59 2.42
CA ARG A 93 -3.65 -3.98 1.49
C ARG A 93 -4.11 -4.21 0.05
N PRO A 94 -5.18 -4.99 -0.21
CA PRO A 94 -5.64 -5.24 -1.58
C PRO A 94 -6.06 -3.96 -2.32
N SER A 95 -6.45 -2.90 -1.60
CA SER A 95 -6.85 -1.64 -2.23
C SER A 95 -5.69 -0.90 -2.91
N HIS A 96 -4.45 -1.18 -2.51
CA HIS A 96 -3.26 -0.56 -3.09
C HIS A 96 -2.99 -1.02 -4.53
N ALA A 97 -3.46 -2.22 -4.88
CA ALA A 97 -3.35 -2.74 -6.23
C ALA A 97 -4.13 -1.90 -7.26
N TYR A 98 -5.18 -1.18 -6.85
CA TYR A 98 -5.90 -0.27 -7.75
C TYR A 98 -5.09 0.98 -8.13
N LEU A 99 -3.97 1.23 -7.44
CA LEU A 99 -3.02 2.29 -7.77
C LEU A 99 -1.85 1.78 -8.61
N ASN A 100 -1.90 0.54 -9.11
CA ASN A 100 -0.77 -0.15 -9.73
C ASN A 100 0.46 -0.21 -8.81
N LEU A 101 0.20 -0.30 -7.50
CA LEU A 101 1.21 -0.45 -6.46
C LEU A 101 1.09 -1.83 -5.83
N SER A 102 2.22 -2.40 -5.43
CA SER A 102 2.22 -3.68 -4.73
C SER A 102 1.42 -3.60 -3.42
N PRO A 103 0.54 -4.57 -3.12
CA PRO A 103 -0.06 -4.70 -1.80
C PRO A 103 0.96 -5.15 -0.73
N GLY A 104 2.22 -5.42 -1.12
CA GLY A 104 3.35 -5.81 -0.29
C GLY A 104 4.13 -4.61 0.22
N LEU A 105 5.38 -4.45 -0.22
CA LEU A 105 6.30 -3.43 0.28
C LEU A 105 5.90 -2.00 -0.12
N ASP A 106 5.27 -1.81 -1.29
CA ASP A 106 4.75 -0.50 -1.69
C ASP A 106 3.61 -0.02 -0.78
N PHE A 107 2.87 -0.92 -0.12
CA PHE A 107 1.87 -0.54 0.89
C PHE A 107 2.46 0.19 2.09
N GLU A 108 3.72 -0.10 2.40
CA GLU A 108 4.42 0.44 3.58
C GLU A 108 5.33 1.62 3.22
N THR A 109 5.74 1.70 1.95
CA THR A 109 6.74 2.66 1.48
C THR A 109 6.15 3.74 0.55
N GLN A 110 5.00 3.51 -0.08
CA GLN A 110 4.34 4.46 -0.97
C GLN A 110 2.94 4.79 -0.44
N LEU A 111 2.87 5.84 0.39
CA LEU A 111 1.62 6.29 0.98
C LEU A 111 0.99 7.40 0.14
N VAL A 112 -0.35 7.43 0.08
CA VAL A 112 -1.10 8.49 -0.59
C VAL A 112 -2.00 9.20 0.41
N ALA A 113 -1.71 10.47 0.68
CA ALA A 113 -2.53 11.35 1.50
C ALA A 113 -3.71 11.89 0.69
N ARG A 114 -4.93 11.58 1.15
CA ARG A 114 -6.17 12.06 0.55
C ARG A 114 -6.48 13.47 1.05
N THR A 115 -6.01 14.46 0.29
CA THR A 115 -6.20 15.89 0.55
C THR A 115 -7.50 16.42 -0.04
N LYS A 116 -8.02 17.52 0.52
CA LYS A 116 -9.23 18.22 0.03
C LYS A 116 -10.47 17.32 -0.11
N ALA A 117 -10.57 16.31 0.75
CA ALA A 117 -11.69 15.40 0.75
C ALA A 117 -12.85 15.97 1.55
N LEU A 118 -14.06 15.89 0.98
CA LEU A 118 -15.27 16.23 1.71
C LEU A 118 -15.47 15.18 2.81
N ILE A 119 -15.49 15.62 4.06
CA ILE A 119 -16.11 14.88 5.15
C ILE A 119 -17.60 15.08 4.92
N SER A 120 -18.26 14.11 4.28
CA SER A 120 -19.68 14.23 3.93
C SER A 120 -20.50 14.54 5.18
N GLY A 121 -21.01 15.76 5.29
CA GLY A 121 -21.72 16.27 6.46
C GLY A 121 -21.75 17.81 6.56
N GLN A 122 -20.87 18.54 5.87
CA GLN A 122 -20.95 20.01 5.76
C GLN A 122 -21.36 20.43 4.34
N ASP A 123 -22.68 20.43 4.15
CA ASP A 123 -23.49 21.47 3.52
C ASP A 123 -23.09 22.01 2.12
N THR A 124 -23.55 21.34 1.05
CA THR A 124 -23.85 22.00 -0.23
C THR A 124 -25.34 22.38 -0.35
N ARG A 125 -26.01 22.69 0.76
CA ARG A 125 -27.37 23.27 0.79
C ARG A 125 -27.41 24.57 1.61
N VAL A 126 -26.45 25.47 1.41
CA VAL A 126 -26.74 26.89 1.61
C VAL A 126 -27.48 27.37 0.37
N GLY A 127 -28.78 27.61 0.53
CA GLY A 127 -29.71 27.96 -0.52
C GLY A 127 -29.29 29.20 -1.31
N LEU A 128 -29.28 29.05 -2.64
CA LEU A 128 -29.58 30.15 -3.54
C LEU A 128 -31.07 30.08 -3.83
N ASN A 129 -31.85 30.74 -2.98
CA ASN A 129 -33.19 31.16 -3.32
C ASN A 129 -33.29 32.66 -3.00
N THR A 130 -32.81 33.45 -3.94
CA THR A 130 -33.19 34.85 -4.22
C THR A 130 -33.06 35.04 -5.73
#